data_AF-A0A5N5SQT2-F1
#
_entry.id   AF-A0A5N5SQT2-F1
#
_cell.length_a   1.000
_cell.length_b   1.000
_cell.length_c   1.000
_cell.angle_alpha   90.00
_cell.angle_beta   90.00
_cell.angle_gamma   90.00
#
_symmetry.space_group_name_H-M   'P 1'
#
loop_
_entity.id
_entity.type
_entity.pdbx_description
1 polymer ?
#
loop_
_entity_poly.entity_id
_entity_poly.type
_entity_poly.pdbx_seq_one_letter_code
_entity_poly.pdbx_strand_id
1 'polypeptide(L)'
;MRMEAVDLRRQAENERLEKEELQQELEKTSGKVKEMLTSMEGVEKEFNNRGESLIELESQLHASSDVNIQMQEKINQYEEYSIKLKKDLDKSLAAQKILLQQVQDLEAEGGEMVEFIAEEKNALSECLKEAELELCRQRKEIEDLKKKMHRKEEEANQMLRLAEERRIGYLSLQTELESLQTSTEDIMVCQGAQVSGASVGLTNLSNRLQILTGKLIQDYSISDNDIENIVTPVESDSSVSSATGTPDLPKSPIRSVNRTSSPRKPVSFMQSFLNAMRSAHSSSKLFLARAKNTEERGSPEGSEITTGAKEYCEEVKSPCQQNLSDQVTEVDALLSRFLKVCCVLKSDADNILSDLEDENERLCSQIQLQQQMIDHQYAEFESLSNLECNARKELKLITKDLEFANATLNKVCDDDTKMRVKNVDEALREINLNLGRMDTMHAEKRERIAQARHKLPNAQSRMHWGNSTESPKRKHNIHGSSHSRSSLCRHHWREVELHEI
;
A
#
# COMPACT_ATOMS: atom_id res chain seq x y z
N MET A 1 -167.04 198.02 -74.27
CA MET A 1 -167.29 196.62 -73.84
C MET A 1 -167.14 195.62 -75.00
N ARG A 2 -165.96 195.52 -75.63
CA ARG A 2 -165.60 194.40 -76.55
C ARG A 2 -164.17 193.87 -76.33
N MET A 3 -163.31 194.58 -75.59
CA MET A 3 -161.94 194.12 -75.26
C MET A 3 -161.90 193.06 -74.15
N GLU A 4 -162.74 193.17 -73.13
CA GLU A 4 -162.63 192.35 -71.91
C GLU A 4 -162.93 190.84 -72.11
N ALA A 5 -163.76 190.49 -73.10
CA ALA A 5 -164.06 189.09 -73.42
C ALA A 5 -162.94 188.37 -74.18
N VAL A 6 -162.01 189.12 -74.82
CA VAL A 6 -160.88 188.55 -75.55
C VAL A 6 -159.76 188.19 -74.57
N ASP A 7 -159.53 189.02 -73.56
CA ASP A 7 -158.46 188.78 -72.58
C ASP A 7 -158.72 187.55 -71.70
N LEU A 8 -159.96 187.30 -71.28
CA LEU A 8 -160.30 186.11 -70.48
C LEU A 8 -160.15 184.79 -71.25
N ARG A 9 -160.44 184.77 -72.57
CA ARG A 9 -160.18 183.57 -73.40
C ARG A 9 -158.69 183.29 -73.55
N ARG A 10 -157.89 184.34 -73.69
CA ARG A 10 -156.43 184.22 -73.75
C ARG A 10 -155.86 183.64 -72.46
N GLN A 11 -156.41 184.04 -71.31
CA GLN A 11 -155.98 183.53 -70.01
C GLN A 11 -156.36 182.06 -69.79
N ALA A 12 -157.57 181.63 -70.19
CA ALA A 12 -157.99 180.23 -70.08
C ALA A 12 -157.16 179.29 -71.00
N GLU A 13 -156.80 179.74 -72.20
CA GLU A 13 -155.92 178.97 -73.09
C GLU A 13 -154.50 178.85 -72.51
N ASN A 14 -153.99 179.92 -71.90
CA ASN A 14 -152.69 179.90 -71.23
C ASN A 14 -152.67 178.92 -70.04
N GLU A 15 -153.67 178.91 -69.17
CA GLU A 15 -153.75 177.97 -68.05
C GLU A 15 -153.84 176.50 -68.53
N ARG A 16 -154.53 176.25 -69.66
CA ARG A 16 -154.59 174.91 -70.25
C ARG A 16 -153.22 174.45 -70.75
N LEU A 17 -152.47 175.33 -71.41
CA LEU A 17 -151.11 175.08 -71.88
C LEU A 17 -150.14 174.85 -70.72
N GLU A 18 -150.20 175.67 -69.67
CA GLU A 18 -149.37 175.48 -68.46
C GLU A 18 -149.66 174.15 -67.76
N LYS A 19 -150.93 173.74 -67.69
CA LYS A 19 -151.29 172.43 -67.12
C LYS A 19 -150.78 171.27 -67.97
N GLU A 20 -150.82 171.40 -69.29
CA GLU A 20 -150.29 170.40 -70.23
C GLU A 20 -148.76 170.31 -70.15
N GLU A 21 -148.08 171.44 -69.98
CA GLU A 21 -146.63 171.52 -69.75
C GLU A 21 -146.22 170.92 -68.40
N LEU A 22 -146.95 171.22 -67.32
CA LEU A 22 -146.73 170.58 -66.01
C LEU A 22 -146.99 169.08 -66.04
N GLN A 23 -147.99 168.62 -66.80
CA GLN A 23 -148.25 167.19 -66.97
C GLN A 23 -147.12 166.51 -67.75
N GLN A 24 -146.60 167.15 -68.80
CA GLN A 24 -145.43 166.66 -69.53
C GLN A 24 -144.17 166.64 -68.66
N GLU A 25 -143.93 167.67 -67.84
CA GLU A 25 -142.77 167.70 -66.95
C GLU A 25 -142.92 166.68 -65.80
N LEU A 26 -144.14 166.41 -65.33
CA LEU A 26 -144.41 165.33 -64.38
C LEU A 26 -144.18 163.95 -65.01
N GLU A 27 -144.63 163.72 -66.24
CA GLU A 27 -144.38 162.46 -66.96
C GLU A 27 -142.89 162.26 -67.23
N LYS A 28 -142.17 163.33 -67.59
CA LYS A 28 -140.73 163.32 -67.81
C LYS A 28 -139.95 163.08 -66.52
N THR A 29 -140.35 163.69 -65.41
CA THR A 29 -139.74 163.44 -64.10
C THR A 29 -140.06 162.03 -63.59
N SER A 30 -141.29 161.55 -63.76
CA SER A 30 -141.68 160.17 -63.47
C SER A 30 -140.90 159.16 -64.31
N GLY A 31 -140.69 159.44 -65.60
CA GLY A 31 -139.86 158.64 -66.50
C GLY A 31 -138.40 158.57 -66.02
N LYS A 32 -137.81 159.71 -65.64
CA LYS A 32 -136.46 159.75 -65.05
C LYS A 32 -136.36 158.96 -63.75
N VAL A 33 -137.35 159.07 -62.86
CA VAL A 33 -137.38 158.29 -61.62
C VAL A 33 -137.47 156.80 -61.94
N LYS A 34 -138.27 156.40 -62.93
CA LYS A 34 -138.37 155.01 -63.37
C LYS A 34 -137.04 154.50 -63.94
N GLU A 35 -136.37 155.28 -64.79
CA GLU A 35 -135.04 154.95 -65.32
C GLU A 35 -134.02 154.81 -64.18
N MET A 36 -134.04 155.74 -63.23
CA MET A 36 -133.18 155.68 -62.04
C MET A 36 -133.44 154.43 -61.20
N LEU A 37 -134.71 154.06 -60.98
CA LEU A 37 -135.07 152.82 -60.27
C LEU A 37 -134.61 151.58 -61.04
N THR A 38 -134.74 151.54 -62.38
CA THR A 38 -134.23 150.41 -63.17
C THR A 38 -132.72 150.34 -63.19
N SER A 39 -132.02 151.47 -63.20
CA SER A 39 -130.56 151.53 -63.09
C SER A 39 -130.11 151.11 -61.69
N MET A 40 -130.84 151.54 -60.64
CA MET A 40 -130.57 151.15 -59.26
C MET A 40 -130.77 149.65 -59.08
N GLU A 41 -131.83 149.07 -59.64
CA GLU A 41 -132.04 147.62 -59.66
C GLU A 41 -130.91 146.89 -60.41
N GLY A 42 -130.38 147.47 -61.49
CA GLY A 42 -129.20 146.95 -62.19
C GLY A 42 -127.95 146.95 -61.32
N VAL A 43 -127.69 148.05 -60.60
CA VAL A 43 -126.57 148.17 -59.65
C VAL A 43 -126.74 147.21 -58.47
N GLU A 44 -127.96 147.05 -57.93
CA GLU A 44 -128.27 146.09 -56.88
C GLU A 44 -128.03 144.65 -57.32
N LYS A 45 -128.43 144.28 -58.55
CA LYS A 45 -128.14 142.97 -59.15
C LYS A 45 -126.64 142.74 -59.30
N GLU A 46 -125.88 143.72 -59.76
CA GLU A 46 -124.42 143.61 -59.84
C GLU A 46 -123.77 143.46 -58.46
N PHE A 47 -124.25 144.22 -57.46
CA PHE A 47 -123.75 144.13 -56.09
C PHE A 47 -124.04 142.74 -55.48
N ASN A 48 -125.25 142.21 -55.70
CA ASN A 48 -125.61 140.85 -55.29
C ASN A 48 -124.74 139.80 -55.99
N ASN A 49 -124.52 139.92 -57.30
CA ASN A 49 -123.65 138.99 -58.04
C ASN A 49 -122.19 139.03 -57.55
N ARG A 50 -121.66 140.22 -57.22
CA ARG A 50 -120.33 140.34 -56.60
C ARG A 50 -120.30 139.75 -55.20
N GLY A 51 -121.38 139.93 -54.42
CA GLY A 51 -121.54 139.31 -53.11
C GLY A 51 -121.55 137.78 -53.19
N GLU A 52 -122.32 137.21 -54.12
CA GLU A 52 -122.36 135.77 -54.40
C GLU A 52 -120.98 135.25 -54.86
N SER A 53 -120.31 135.95 -55.78
CA SER A 53 -118.95 135.59 -56.22
C SER A 53 -117.92 135.67 -55.09
N LEU A 54 -118.04 136.67 -54.19
CA LEU A 54 -117.17 136.78 -53.02
C LEU A 54 -117.39 135.60 -52.06
N ILE A 55 -118.65 135.26 -51.77
CA ILE A 55 -118.99 134.10 -50.93
C ILE A 55 -118.46 132.81 -51.56
N GLU A 56 -118.57 132.65 -52.89
CA GLU A 56 -118.02 131.48 -53.59
C GLU A 56 -116.50 131.41 -53.47
N LEU A 57 -115.79 132.52 -53.66
CA LEU A 57 -114.33 132.58 -53.51
C LEU A 57 -113.89 132.32 -52.06
N GLU A 58 -114.62 132.81 -51.06
CA GLU A 58 -114.38 132.51 -49.65
C GLU A 58 -114.60 131.03 -49.36
N SER A 59 -115.67 130.43 -49.90
CA SER A 59 -115.94 128.99 -49.80
C SER A 59 -114.82 128.16 -50.43
N GLN A 60 -114.34 128.54 -51.63
CA GLN A 60 -113.21 127.89 -52.28
C GLN A 60 -111.90 128.06 -51.50
N LEU A 61 -111.67 129.24 -50.91
CA LEU A 61 -110.50 129.49 -50.06
C LEU A 61 -110.54 128.61 -48.80
N HIS A 62 -111.69 128.48 -48.16
CA HIS A 62 -111.88 127.58 -47.02
C HIS A 62 -111.65 126.11 -47.41
N ALA A 63 -112.25 125.65 -48.51
CA ALA A 63 -112.04 124.29 -49.01
C ALA A 63 -110.56 124.02 -49.36
N SER A 64 -109.88 124.98 -49.98
CA SER A 64 -108.44 124.89 -50.27
C SER A 64 -107.59 124.88 -48.99
N SER A 65 -107.96 125.68 -48.00
CA SER A 65 -107.32 125.71 -46.69
C SER A 65 -107.46 124.36 -45.96
N ASP A 66 -108.64 123.76 -45.98
CA ASP A 66 -108.89 122.45 -45.36
C ASP A 66 -108.06 121.35 -46.00
N VAL A 67 -107.97 121.35 -47.34
CA VAL A 67 -107.09 120.42 -48.07
C VAL A 67 -105.62 120.65 -47.69
N ASN A 68 -105.18 121.90 -47.57
CA ASN A 68 -103.82 122.23 -47.17
C ASN A 68 -103.51 121.76 -45.75
N ILE A 69 -104.45 121.92 -44.81
CA ILE A 69 -104.33 121.40 -43.43
C ILE A 69 -104.20 119.87 -43.46
N GLN A 70 -105.07 119.17 -44.19
CA GLN A 70 -104.99 117.71 -44.32
C GLN A 70 -103.68 117.23 -44.96
N MET A 71 -103.18 117.95 -45.97
CA MET A 71 -101.88 117.66 -46.58
C MET A 71 -100.75 117.88 -45.58
N GLN A 72 -100.78 118.97 -44.81
CA GLN A 72 -99.78 119.25 -43.79
C GLN A 72 -99.79 118.21 -42.66
N GLU A 73 -100.97 117.76 -42.22
CA GLU A 73 -101.11 116.68 -41.25
C GLU A 73 -100.50 115.37 -41.77
N LYS A 74 -100.75 115.02 -43.03
CA LYS A 74 -100.14 113.84 -43.67
C LYS A 74 -98.62 113.98 -43.78
N ILE A 75 -98.12 115.15 -44.15
CA ILE A 75 -96.67 115.43 -44.18
C ILE A 75 -96.07 115.20 -42.78
N ASN A 76 -96.66 115.78 -41.74
CA ASN A 76 -96.20 115.61 -40.36
C ASN A 76 -96.21 114.13 -39.93
N GLN A 77 -97.27 113.38 -40.27
CA GLN A 77 -97.34 111.94 -40.00
C GLN A 77 -96.23 111.17 -40.72
N TYR A 78 -95.96 111.46 -41.99
CA TYR A 78 -94.86 110.81 -42.72
C TYR A 78 -93.49 111.19 -42.17
N GLU A 79 -93.31 112.42 -41.71
CA GLU A 79 -92.09 112.85 -41.03
C GLU A 79 -91.88 112.09 -39.71
N GLU A 80 -92.92 111.95 -38.89
CA GLU A 80 -92.88 111.15 -37.66
C GLU A 80 -92.55 109.67 -37.95
N TYR A 81 -93.18 109.08 -38.97
CA TYR A 81 -92.87 107.71 -39.39
C TYR A 81 -91.41 107.56 -39.85
N SER A 82 -90.91 108.53 -40.63
CA SER A 82 -89.52 108.54 -41.10
C SER A 82 -88.52 108.61 -39.94
N ILE A 83 -88.77 109.48 -38.96
CA ILE A 83 -87.94 109.60 -37.75
C ILE A 83 -87.97 108.30 -36.94
N LYS A 84 -89.14 107.70 -36.75
CA LYS A 84 -89.29 106.44 -36.01
C LYS A 84 -88.53 105.31 -36.70
N LEU A 85 -88.69 105.15 -38.00
CA LEU A 85 -88.00 104.12 -38.77
C LEU A 85 -86.48 104.29 -38.73
N LYS A 86 -85.99 105.54 -38.84
CA LYS A 86 -84.56 105.85 -38.69
C LYS A 86 -84.03 105.44 -37.32
N LYS A 87 -84.75 105.79 -36.24
CA LYS A 87 -84.37 105.42 -34.88
C LYS A 87 -84.32 103.90 -34.68
N ASP A 88 -85.28 103.17 -35.23
CA ASP A 88 -85.31 101.71 -35.11
C ASP A 88 -84.23 101.03 -35.98
N LEU A 89 -83.90 101.60 -37.14
CA LEU A 89 -82.74 101.20 -37.94
C LEU A 89 -81.43 101.43 -37.19
N ASP A 90 -81.25 102.61 -36.58
CA ASP A 90 -80.04 102.93 -35.80
C ASP A 90 -79.86 101.98 -34.61
N LYS A 91 -80.95 101.65 -33.90
CA LYS A 91 -80.93 100.62 -32.84
C LYS A 91 -80.56 99.24 -33.38
N SER A 92 -81.12 98.84 -34.52
CA SER A 92 -80.84 97.54 -35.15
C SER A 92 -79.38 97.46 -35.59
N LEU A 93 -78.84 98.53 -36.18
CA LEU A 93 -77.43 98.62 -36.56
C LEU A 93 -76.51 98.58 -35.34
N ALA A 94 -76.87 99.23 -34.23
CA ALA A 94 -76.11 99.16 -32.98
C ALA A 94 -76.10 97.73 -32.41
N ALA A 95 -77.26 97.05 -32.39
CA ALA A 95 -77.36 95.66 -31.96
C ALA A 95 -76.54 94.72 -32.86
N GLN A 96 -76.59 94.91 -34.19
CA GLN A 96 -75.80 94.14 -35.14
C GLN A 96 -74.29 94.30 -34.90
N LYS A 97 -73.82 95.53 -34.62
CA LYS A 97 -72.41 95.78 -34.28
C LYS A 97 -71.98 95.06 -33.02
N ILE A 98 -72.82 95.06 -31.98
CA ILE A 98 -72.54 94.33 -30.73
C ILE A 98 -72.46 92.83 -30.98
N LEU A 99 -73.41 92.26 -31.73
CA LEU A 99 -73.40 90.84 -32.06
C LEU A 99 -72.17 90.47 -32.90
N LEU A 100 -71.77 91.32 -33.85
CA LEU A 100 -70.58 91.08 -34.65
C LEU A 100 -69.30 91.08 -33.78
N GLN A 101 -69.21 92.01 -32.83
CA GLN A 101 -68.10 92.05 -31.88
C GLN A 101 -68.07 90.79 -31.00
N GLN A 102 -69.23 90.36 -30.48
CA GLN A 102 -69.31 89.13 -29.67
C GLN A 102 -68.89 87.88 -30.46
N VAL A 103 -69.25 87.80 -31.74
CA VAL A 103 -68.80 86.69 -32.60
C VAL A 103 -67.28 86.73 -32.77
N GLN A 104 -66.69 87.91 -33.01
CA GLN A 104 -65.24 88.05 -33.11
C GLN A 104 -64.51 87.68 -31.82
N ASP A 105 -65.04 88.09 -30.66
CA ASP A 105 -64.48 87.75 -29.35
C ASP A 105 -64.56 86.23 -29.11
N LEU A 106 -65.69 85.59 -29.42
CA LEU A 106 -65.85 84.14 -29.31
C LEU A 106 -64.96 83.36 -30.28
N GLU A 107 -64.75 83.87 -31.50
CA GLU A 107 -63.81 83.27 -32.47
C GLU A 107 -62.37 83.38 -31.98
N ALA A 108 -61.99 84.51 -31.36
CA ALA A 108 -60.68 84.69 -30.76
C ALA A 108 -60.46 83.77 -29.55
N GLU A 109 -61.42 83.73 -28.61
CA GLU A 109 -61.40 82.81 -27.45
C GLU A 109 -61.36 81.34 -27.91
N GLY A 110 -62.13 81.00 -28.95
CA GLY A 110 -62.11 79.67 -29.57
C GLY A 110 -60.74 79.32 -30.17
N GLY A 111 -60.06 80.30 -30.80
CA GLY A 111 -58.70 80.16 -31.30
C GLY A 111 -57.68 79.89 -30.20
N GLU A 112 -57.72 80.70 -29.12
CA GLU A 112 -56.85 80.53 -27.95
C GLU A 112 -57.06 79.17 -27.27
N MET A 113 -58.31 78.70 -27.17
CA MET A 113 -58.61 77.38 -26.61
C MET A 113 -58.03 76.25 -27.45
N VAL A 114 -58.12 76.34 -28.79
CA VAL A 114 -57.54 75.34 -29.70
C VAL A 114 -56.02 75.32 -29.58
N GLU A 115 -55.38 76.49 -29.48
CA GLU A 115 -53.93 76.58 -29.27
C GLU A 115 -53.51 75.97 -27.94
N PHE A 116 -54.22 76.27 -26.85
CA PHE A 116 -53.98 75.68 -25.54
C PHE A 116 -54.08 74.15 -25.57
N ILE A 117 -55.14 73.60 -26.17
CA ILE A 117 -55.33 72.15 -26.30
C ILE A 117 -54.22 71.52 -27.15
N ALA A 118 -53.78 72.20 -28.21
CA ALA A 118 -52.69 71.72 -29.05
C ALA A 118 -51.38 71.65 -28.27
N GLU A 119 -51.07 72.66 -27.46
CA GLU A 119 -49.87 72.70 -26.63
C GLU A 119 -49.91 71.66 -25.51
N GLU A 120 -51.06 71.49 -24.84
CA GLU A 120 -51.25 70.44 -23.83
C GLU A 120 -51.07 69.04 -24.44
N LYS A 121 -51.64 68.81 -25.62
CA LYS A 121 -51.46 67.55 -26.36
C LYS A 121 -49.98 67.30 -26.68
N ASN A 122 -49.24 68.33 -27.11
CA ASN A 122 -47.82 68.21 -27.41
C ASN A 122 -47.02 67.88 -26.14
N ALA A 123 -47.24 68.61 -25.05
CA ALA A 123 -46.58 68.38 -23.77
C ALA A 123 -46.85 66.96 -23.23
N LEU A 124 -48.10 66.49 -23.28
CA LEU A 124 -48.45 65.11 -22.89
C LEU A 124 -47.78 64.08 -23.81
N SER A 125 -47.70 64.34 -25.12
CA SER A 125 -47.01 63.45 -26.05
C SER A 125 -45.50 63.38 -25.78
N GLU A 126 -44.87 64.48 -25.38
CA GLU A 126 -43.44 64.51 -25.03
C GLU A 126 -43.19 63.74 -23.73
N CYS A 127 -43.98 64.02 -22.68
CA CYS A 127 -43.93 63.27 -21.42
C CYS A 127 -44.10 61.75 -21.64
N LEU A 128 -45.03 61.34 -22.51
CA LEU A 128 -45.23 59.93 -22.84
C LEU A 128 -43.99 59.32 -23.51
N LYS A 129 -43.41 60.02 -24.49
CA LYS A 129 -42.19 59.55 -25.18
C LYS A 129 -41.02 59.41 -24.21
N GLU A 130 -40.83 60.37 -23.31
CA GLU A 130 -39.77 60.32 -22.29
C GLU A 130 -39.98 59.12 -21.34
N ALA A 131 -41.22 58.89 -20.89
CA ALA A 131 -41.55 57.74 -20.06
C ALA A 131 -41.30 56.40 -20.78
N GLU A 132 -41.67 56.29 -22.05
CA GLU A 132 -41.39 55.11 -22.88
C GLU A 132 -39.89 54.86 -23.07
N LEU A 133 -39.10 55.92 -23.27
CA LEU A 133 -37.65 55.84 -23.37
C LEU A 133 -37.01 55.38 -22.06
N GLU A 134 -37.44 55.93 -20.92
CA GLU A 134 -36.95 55.53 -19.61
C GLU A 134 -37.31 54.07 -19.29
N LEU A 135 -38.53 53.63 -19.62
CA LEU A 135 -38.92 52.22 -19.53
C LEU A 135 -38.02 51.32 -20.39
N CYS A 136 -37.69 51.74 -21.61
CA CYS A 136 -36.75 51.00 -22.45
C CYS A 136 -35.35 50.94 -21.85
N ARG A 137 -34.86 52.03 -21.24
CA ARG A 137 -33.57 52.09 -20.55
C ARG A 137 -33.54 51.13 -19.36
N GLN A 138 -34.55 51.18 -18.50
CA GLN A 138 -34.68 50.31 -17.33
C GLN A 138 -34.79 48.83 -17.73
N ARG A 139 -35.53 48.51 -18.79
CA ARG A 139 -35.61 47.12 -19.31
C ARG A 139 -34.23 46.60 -19.75
N LYS A 140 -33.43 47.43 -20.44
CA LYS A 140 -32.06 47.06 -20.83
C LYS A 140 -31.17 46.85 -19.60
N GLU A 141 -31.25 47.73 -18.61
CA GLU A 141 -30.48 47.64 -17.37
C GLU A 141 -30.83 46.36 -16.58
N ILE A 142 -32.11 46.00 -16.48
CA ILE A 142 -32.56 44.74 -15.86
C ILE A 142 -32.00 43.54 -16.61
N GLU A 143 -32.02 43.55 -17.94
CA GLU A 143 -31.48 42.45 -18.75
C GLU A 143 -29.96 42.29 -18.55
N ASP A 144 -29.22 43.39 -18.48
CA ASP A 144 -27.78 43.37 -18.22
C ASP A 144 -27.46 42.89 -16.79
N LEU A 145 -28.26 43.31 -15.79
CA LEU A 145 -28.13 42.82 -14.42
C LEU A 145 -28.46 41.33 -14.32
N LYS A 146 -29.48 40.84 -15.03
CA LYS A 146 -29.80 39.40 -15.10
C LYS A 146 -28.65 38.59 -15.68
N LYS A 147 -28.03 39.07 -16.77
CA LYS A 147 -26.84 38.43 -17.36
C LYS A 147 -25.67 38.40 -16.39
N LYS A 148 -25.41 39.49 -15.65
CA LYS A 148 -24.36 39.54 -14.63
C LYS A 148 -24.64 38.59 -13.47
N MET A 149 -25.88 38.54 -12.99
CA MET A 149 -26.32 37.62 -11.95
C MET A 149 -26.12 36.16 -12.38
N HIS A 150 -26.53 35.80 -13.60
CA HIS A 150 -26.34 34.45 -14.11
C HIS A 150 -24.87 34.04 -14.18
N ARG A 151 -23.98 34.93 -14.64
CA ARG A 151 -22.52 34.68 -14.60
C ARG A 151 -22.00 34.46 -13.18
N LYS A 152 -22.50 35.22 -12.20
CA LYS A 152 -22.12 35.04 -10.78
C LYS A 152 -22.65 33.75 -10.19
N GLU A 153 -23.83 33.32 -10.61
CA GLU A 153 -24.39 32.02 -10.24
C GLU A 153 -23.56 30.87 -10.82
N GLU A 154 -23.15 30.96 -12.09
CA GLU A 154 -22.24 29.99 -12.73
C GLU A 154 -20.88 29.92 -12.01
N GLU A 155 -20.27 31.07 -11.72
CA GLU A 155 -19.01 31.15 -10.93
C GLU A 155 -19.18 30.50 -9.55
N ALA A 156 -20.28 30.78 -8.84
CA ALA A 156 -20.56 30.21 -7.52
C ALA A 156 -20.76 28.68 -7.58
N ASN A 157 -21.49 28.20 -8.59
CA ASN A 157 -21.69 26.76 -8.81
C ASN A 157 -20.37 26.05 -9.13
N GLN A 158 -19.48 26.68 -9.92
CA GLN A 158 -18.15 26.15 -10.18
C GLN A 158 -17.32 26.08 -8.89
N MET A 159 -17.37 27.11 -8.05
CA MET A 159 -16.68 27.12 -6.75
C MET A 159 -17.22 26.04 -5.81
N LEU A 160 -18.53 25.83 -5.77
CA LEU A 160 -19.17 24.76 -4.98
C LEU A 160 -18.70 23.38 -5.45
N ARG A 161 -18.64 23.15 -6.77
CA ARG A 161 -18.11 21.91 -7.33
C ARG A 161 -16.66 21.66 -6.94
N LEU A 162 -15.79 22.67 -7.05
CA LEU A 162 -14.38 22.56 -6.63
C LEU A 162 -14.23 22.32 -5.13
N ALA A 163 -15.08 22.94 -4.30
CA ALA A 163 -15.09 22.72 -2.86
C ALA A 163 -15.49 21.28 -2.52
N GLU A 164 -16.49 20.74 -3.21
CA GLU A 164 -16.94 19.35 -3.03
C GLU A 164 -15.89 18.34 -3.51
N GLU A 165 -15.25 18.57 -4.66
CA GLU A 165 -14.14 17.74 -5.15
C GLU A 165 -12.98 17.72 -4.13
N ARG A 166 -12.62 18.87 -3.55
CA ARG A 166 -11.63 18.95 -2.46
C ARG A 166 -12.07 18.20 -1.22
N ARG A 167 -13.32 18.36 -0.79
CA ARG A 167 -13.89 17.67 0.38
C ARG A 167 -13.79 16.16 0.23
N ILE A 168 -14.15 15.64 -0.94
CA ILE A 168 -14.04 14.21 -1.28
C ILE A 168 -12.57 13.76 -1.25
N GLY A 169 -11.66 14.54 -1.84
CA GLY A 169 -10.22 14.26 -1.80
C GLY A 169 -9.64 14.19 -0.38
N TYR A 170 -10.03 15.12 0.49
CA TYR A 170 -9.65 15.11 1.91
C TYR A 170 -10.16 13.86 2.64
N LEU A 171 -11.42 13.49 2.41
CA LEU A 171 -12.00 12.31 3.03
C LEU A 171 -11.28 11.02 2.59
N SER A 172 -10.96 10.91 1.30
CA SER A 172 -10.18 9.79 0.76
C SER A 172 -8.80 9.70 1.41
N LEU A 173 -8.08 10.83 1.51
CA LEU A 173 -6.75 10.85 2.12
C LEU A 173 -6.82 10.50 3.62
N GLN A 174 -7.85 10.99 4.31
CA GLN A 174 -8.08 10.64 5.71
C GLN A 174 -8.30 9.13 5.88
N THR A 175 -9.12 8.50 5.03
CA THR A 175 -9.33 7.04 5.09
C THR A 175 -8.06 6.24 4.79
N GLU A 176 -7.21 6.72 3.87
CA GLU A 176 -5.92 6.10 3.57
C GLU A 176 -4.95 6.23 4.77
N LEU A 177 -4.92 7.39 5.42
CA LEU A 177 -4.11 7.63 6.61
C LEU A 177 -4.57 6.75 7.77
N GLU A 178 -5.88 6.65 8.01
CA GLU A 178 -6.45 5.75 9.02
C GLU A 178 -6.10 4.29 8.72
N SER A 179 -6.17 3.85 7.46
CA SER A 179 -5.77 2.49 7.05
C SER A 179 -4.26 2.24 7.20
N LEU A 180 -3.42 3.23 6.93
CA LEU A 180 -1.97 3.13 7.14
C LEU A 180 -1.64 3.09 8.62
N GLN A 181 -2.34 3.89 9.43
CA GLN A 181 -2.17 3.92 10.87
C GLN A 181 -2.51 2.56 11.48
N THR A 182 -3.67 1.98 11.14
CA THR A 182 -4.06 0.64 11.63
C THR A 182 -3.09 -0.43 11.17
N SER A 183 -2.70 -0.43 9.89
CA SER A 183 -1.69 -1.39 9.39
C SER A 183 -0.34 -1.24 10.08
N THR A 184 0.08 -0.01 10.41
CA THR A 184 1.34 0.24 11.12
C THR A 184 1.25 -0.23 12.56
N GLU A 185 0.13 0.02 13.23
CA GLU A 185 -0.17 -0.48 14.57
C GLU A 185 -0.11 -2.02 14.61
N ASP A 186 -0.75 -2.70 13.65
CA ASP A 186 -0.73 -4.16 13.53
C ASP A 186 0.69 -4.72 13.32
N ILE A 187 1.48 -4.09 12.44
CA ILE A 187 2.88 -4.48 12.21
C ILE A 187 3.70 -4.29 13.49
N MET A 188 3.52 -3.17 14.19
CA MET A 188 4.22 -2.87 15.43
C MET A 188 3.87 -3.87 16.53
N VAL A 189 2.59 -4.26 16.66
CA VAL A 189 2.14 -5.31 17.59
C VAL A 189 2.76 -6.66 17.23
N CYS A 190 2.75 -7.04 15.96
CA CYS A 190 3.34 -8.31 15.51
C CYS A 190 4.86 -8.33 15.73
N GLN A 191 5.58 -7.25 15.41
CA GLN A 191 7.01 -7.12 15.67
C GLN A 191 7.28 -7.14 17.18
N GLY A 192 6.49 -6.42 17.99
CA GLY A 192 6.58 -6.45 19.44
C GLY A 192 6.40 -7.86 20.01
N ALA A 193 5.45 -8.64 19.48
CA ALA A 193 5.25 -10.04 19.86
C ALA A 193 6.43 -10.93 19.45
N GLN A 194 6.96 -10.76 18.23
CA GLN A 194 8.14 -11.51 17.75
C GLN A 194 9.39 -11.19 18.56
N VAL A 195 9.66 -9.91 18.84
CA VAL A 195 10.79 -9.46 19.67
C VAL A 195 10.65 -9.96 21.10
N SER A 196 9.45 -9.89 21.68
CA SER A 196 9.17 -10.47 23.01
C SER A 196 9.39 -11.97 23.03
N GLY A 197 8.96 -12.69 21.99
CA GLY A 197 9.21 -14.13 21.83
C GLY A 197 10.70 -14.46 21.71
N ALA A 198 11.46 -13.68 20.93
CA ALA A 198 12.90 -13.81 20.81
C ALA A 198 13.60 -13.56 22.16
N SER A 199 13.18 -12.53 22.90
CA SER A 199 13.71 -12.21 24.22
C SER A 199 13.49 -13.33 25.24
N VAL A 200 12.28 -13.90 25.28
CA VAL A 200 11.98 -15.07 26.13
C VAL A 200 12.80 -16.29 25.70
N GLY A 201 12.95 -16.51 24.39
CA GLY A 201 13.79 -17.58 23.83
C GLY A 201 15.27 -17.45 24.24
N LEU A 202 15.83 -16.25 24.13
CA LEU A 202 17.21 -15.95 24.56
C LEU A 202 17.39 -16.11 26.07
N THR A 203 16.44 -15.64 26.88
CA THR A 203 16.49 -15.81 28.34
C THR A 203 16.47 -17.29 28.72
N ASN A 204 15.64 -18.11 28.06
CA ASN A 204 15.60 -19.56 28.29
C ASN A 204 16.91 -20.23 27.83
N LEU A 205 17.45 -19.84 26.68
CA LEU A 205 18.74 -20.34 26.20
C LEU A 205 19.89 -19.96 27.16
N SER A 206 19.94 -18.70 27.62
CA SER A 206 20.88 -18.21 28.64
C SER A 206 20.83 -19.10 29.87
N ASN A 207 19.64 -19.32 30.45
CA ASN A 207 19.45 -20.19 31.61
C ASN A 207 19.93 -21.63 31.35
N ARG A 208 19.60 -22.22 30.19
CA ARG A 208 20.02 -23.59 29.85
C ARG A 208 21.53 -23.70 29.67
N LEU A 209 22.16 -22.76 28.98
CA LEU A 209 23.61 -22.69 28.81
C LEU A 209 24.30 -22.50 30.17
N GLN A 210 23.78 -21.63 31.03
CA GLN A 210 24.32 -21.40 32.36
C GLN A 210 24.24 -22.65 33.23
N ILE A 211 23.09 -23.34 33.26
CA ILE A 211 22.92 -24.60 34.01
C ILE A 211 23.85 -25.70 33.47
N LEU A 212 23.91 -25.88 32.15
CA LEU A 212 24.75 -26.90 31.53
C LEU A 212 26.23 -26.63 31.79
N THR A 213 26.68 -25.39 31.59
CA THR A 213 28.06 -24.96 31.86
C THR A 213 28.40 -25.16 33.33
N GLY A 214 27.54 -24.72 34.25
CA GLY A 214 27.73 -24.89 35.68
C GLY A 214 27.82 -26.37 36.09
N LYS A 215 26.96 -27.22 35.54
CA LYS A 215 27.01 -28.67 35.79
C LYS A 215 28.28 -29.31 35.25
N LEU A 216 28.74 -28.89 34.07
CA LEU A 216 29.96 -29.43 33.45
C LEU A 216 31.21 -29.05 34.25
N ILE A 217 31.28 -27.79 34.72
CA ILE A 217 32.31 -27.33 35.65
C ILE A 217 32.29 -28.17 36.94
N GLN A 218 31.10 -28.43 37.50
CA GLN A 218 30.95 -29.20 38.73
C GLN A 218 31.33 -30.67 38.56
N ASP A 219 30.83 -31.36 37.53
CA ASP A 219 31.02 -32.80 37.33
C ASP A 219 32.49 -33.16 37.02
N TYR A 220 33.23 -32.25 36.39
CA TYR A 220 34.64 -32.45 36.03
C TYR A 220 35.63 -31.66 36.88
N SER A 221 35.17 -30.97 37.93
CA SER A 221 36.03 -30.20 38.86
C SER A 221 36.96 -29.19 38.17
N ILE A 222 36.47 -28.55 37.10
CA ILE A 222 37.25 -27.59 36.31
C ILE A 222 37.44 -26.32 37.14
N SER A 223 38.69 -25.85 37.28
CA SER A 223 38.99 -24.61 37.99
C SER A 223 38.66 -23.40 37.12
N ASP A 224 38.26 -22.28 37.73
CA ASP A 224 38.11 -21.01 37.00
C ASP A 224 39.43 -20.58 36.31
N ASN A 225 40.59 -20.97 36.86
CA ASN A 225 41.89 -20.77 36.20
C ASN A 225 42.03 -21.57 34.89
N ASP A 226 41.46 -22.77 34.80
CA ASP A 226 41.54 -23.60 33.59
C ASP A 226 40.69 -23.00 32.46
N ILE A 227 39.60 -22.33 32.83
CA ILE A 227 38.70 -21.64 31.91
C ILE A 227 39.33 -20.33 31.41
N GLU A 228 39.98 -19.56 32.28
CA GLU A 228 40.65 -18.30 31.91
C GLU A 228 41.87 -18.51 31.02
N ASN A 229 42.60 -19.61 31.19
CA ASN A 229 43.82 -19.92 30.42
C ASN A 229 43.55 -20.40 28.98
N ILE A 230 42.31 -20.73 28.63
CA ILE A 230 41.95 -21.16 27.27
C ILE A 230 41.54 -19.95 26.44
N VAL A 231 42.42 -19.57 25.51
CA VAL A 231 42.12 -18.61 24.45
C VAL A 231 41.28 -19.31 23.38
N THR A 232 40.00 -18.98 23.31
CA THR A 232 39.13 -19.43 22.21
C THR A 232 39.45 -18.61 20.95
N PRO A 233 39.23 -19.15 19.73
CA PRO A 233 39.54 -18.45 18.48
C PRO A 233 38.86 -17.08 18.33
N VAL A 234 37.70 -16.88 18.97
CA VAL A 234 36.96 -15.61 18.99
C VAL A 234 37.77 -14.50 19.69
N GLU A 235 38.58 -14.83 20.70
CA GLU A 235 39.46 -13.86 21.37
C GLU A 235 40.74 -13.60 20.55
N SER A 236 41.20 -14.58 19.76
CA SER A 236 42.39 -14.47 18.88
C SER A 236 42.19 -13.58 17.66
N ASP A 237 40.98 -13.53 17.10
CA ASP A 237 40.66 -12.71 15.92
C ASP A 237 40.28 -11.26 16.28
N SER A 238 40.08 -10.96 17.56
CA SER A 238 39.74 -9.61 18.04
C SER A 238 40.91 -8.59 17.98
N SER A 239 42.12 -9.04 17.64
CA SER A 239 43.32 -8.18 17.58
C SER A 239 43.82 -7.84 16.17
N VAL A 240 43.14 -8.25 15.09
CA VAL A 240 43.56 -7.90 13.73
C VAL A 240 42.39 -7.37 12.88
N SER A 241 42.36 -6.05 12.75
CA SER A 241 41.74 -5.27 11.66
C SER A 241 40.23 -4.96 11.73
N SER A 242 39.93 -3.69 11.97
CA SER A 242 39.13 -2.91 11.01
C SER A 242 39.65 -1.49 10.95
N ALA A 243 40.70 -1.35 10.15
CA ALA A 243 40.97 -0.13 9.43
C ALA A 243 39.72 0.28 8.63
N THR A 244 39.50 1.57 8.61
CA THR A 244 38.81 2.33 7.55
C THR A 244 38.93 1.65 6.19
N GLY A 245 37.80 1.31 5.58
CA GLY A 245 37.79 0.75 4.23
C GLY A 245 36.39 0.42 3.78
N THR A 246 35.71 1.40 3.21
CA THR A 246 34.65 1.23 2.21
C THR A 246 35.11 0.20 1.17
N PRO A 247 34.24 -0.74 0.76
CA PRO A 247 34.30 -1.18 -0.62
C PRO A 247 32.92 -1.27 -1.30
N ASP A 248 32.98 -0.83 -2.54
CA ASP A 248 31.97 -0.78 -3.57
C ASP A 248 31.12 -2.05 -3.75
N LEU A 249 29.82 -1.83 -3.96
CA LEU A 249 28.89 -2.81 -4.50
C LEU A 249 29.12 -3.00 -6.03
N PRO A 250 28.93 -4.23 -6.54
CA PRO A 250 29.35 -4.62 -7.89
C PRO A 250 28.42 -4.08 -8.98
N LYS A 251 29.02 -3.49 -10.01
CA LYS A 251 28.42 -3.28 -11.33
C LYS A 251 28.46 -4.58 -12.12
N SER A 252 27.31 -5.00 -12.66
CA SER A 252 27.24 -5.82 -13.87
C SER A 252 26.21 -5.22 -14.85
N PRO A 253 26.33 -5.49 -16.16
CA PRO A 253 26.04 -4.51 -17.20
C PRO A 253 24.89 -4.93 -18.13
N ILE A 254 23.97 -4.00 -18.44
CA ILE A 254 23.11 -4.10 -19.64
C ILE A 254 22.96 -2.71 -20.30
N ARG A 255 23.62 -2.55 -21.45
CA ARG A 255 23.28 -1.64 -22.58
C ARG A 255 21.88 -2.02 -23.09
N SER A 256 21.00 -1.20 -23.65
CA SER A 256 20.94 0.17 -24.19
C SER A 256 19.43 0.50 -24.33
N VAL A 257 18.95 1.75 -24.40
CA VAL A 257 18.73 2.51 -25.64
C VAL A 257 18.38 3.96 -25.28
N ASN A 258 18.94 4.88 -26.07
CA ASN A 258 18.88 6.33 -25.99
C ASN A 258 17.45 6.93 -26.04
N ARG A 259 17.24 8.06 -25.34
CA ARG A 259 16.70 9.32 -25.91
C ARG A 259 16.67 10.50 -24.90
N THR A 260 17.60 11.43 -25.14
CA THR A 260 17.49 12.91 -25.17
C THR A 260 16.96 13.74 -23.98
N SER A 261 17.80 14.74 -23.63
CA SER A 261 17.56 16.12 -23.16
C SER A 261 17.10 16.41 -21.71
N SER A 262 18.09 16.89 -20.92
CA SER A 262 18.06 18.01 -19.93
C SER A 262 16.88 19.02 -20.10
N PRO A 263 16.36 19.72 -19.04
CA PRO A 263 17.16 20.24 -17.92
C PRO A 263 16.51 20.34 -16.50
N ARG A 264 17.41 20.51 -15.51
CA ARG A 264 17.22 20.97 -14.11
C ARG A 264 16.65 19.95 -13.10
N LYS A 265 17.60 19.37 -12.35
CA LYS A 265 17.41 18.45 -11.22
C LYS A 265 16.52 19.08 -10.13
N PRO A 266 15.43 18.43 -9.69
CA PRO A 266 14.80 18.75 -8.42
C PRO A 266 15.71 18.27 -7.28
N VAL A 267 15.93 19.15 -6.30
CA VAL A 267 16.56 18.82 -5.03
C VAL A 267 15.78 17.65 -4.42
N SER A 268 16.48 16.53 -4.18
CA SER A 268 15.93 15.26 -3.68
C SER A 268 14.87 15.51 -2.60
N PHE A 269 13.74 14.82 -2.69
CA PHE A 269 12.59 14.93 -1.76
C PHE A 269 13.03 14.94 -0.29
N MET A 270 14.01 14.12 0.06
CA MET A 270 14.65 14.08 1.39
C MET A 270 15.30 15.41 1.80
N GLN A 271 15.95 16.10 0.87
CA GLN A 271 16.61 17.38 1.10
C GLN A 271 15.60 18.53 1.18
N SER A 272 14.50 18.45 0.40
CA SER A 272 13.38 19.39 0.48
C SER A 272 12.60 19.22 1.80
N PHE A 273 12.41 17.98 2.25
CA PHE A 273 11.81 17.64 3.53
C PHE A 273 12.65 18.13 4.71
N LEU A 274 13.98 17.88 4.68
CA LEU A 274 14.89 18.38 5.71
C LEU A 274 14.96 19.92 5.75
N ASN A 275 14.92 20.60 4.60
CA ASN A 275 14.88 22.07 4.55
C ASN A 275 13.54 22.66 5.02
N ALA A 276 12.42 21.98 4.78
CA ALA A 276 11.10 22.39 5.25
C ALA A 276 11.00 22.28 6.78
N MET A 277 11.49 21.19 7.38
CA MET A 277 11.54 21.03 8.84
C MET A 277 12.46 22.07 9.51
N ARG A 278 13.58 22.42 8.86
CA ARG A 278 14.52 23.43 9.38
C ARG A 278 13.99 24.86 9.28
N SER A 279 13.18 25.18 8.27
CA SER A 279 12.53 26.50 8.14
C SER A 279 11.27 26.66 9.01
N ALA A 280 10.56 25.57 9.33
CA ALA A 280 9.35 25.63 10.15
C ALA A 280 9.59 26.11 11.60
N HIS A 281 10.84 26.05 12.07
CA HIS A 281 11.21 26.47 13.43
C HIS A 281 11.62 27.95 13.55
N SER A 282 11.55 28.75 12.47
CA SER A 282 12.02 30.16 12.47
C SER A 282 10.95 31.22 12.10
N SER A 283 9.70 30.85 11.84
CA SER A 283 8.67 31.80 11.37
C SER A 283 7.46 32.01 12.29
N SER A 284 7.52 31.58 13.56
CA SER A 284 6.41 31.71 14.51
C SER A 284 6.24 33.12 15.16
N LYS A 285 6.54 34.21 14.43
CA LYS A 285 6.41 35.58 14.96
C LYS A 285 5.81 36.64 14.02
N LEU A 286 5.12 36.28 12.93
CA LEU A 286 4.53 37.28 12.02
C LEU A 286 3.12 36.94 11.52
N PHE A 287 2.17 36.60 12.39
CA PHE A 287 0.75 36.57 12.00
C PHE A 287 -0.19 36.91 13.17
N LEU A 288 0.02 38.05 13.82
CA LEU A 288 -0.96 38.62 14.76
C LEU A 288 -0.93 40.15 14.71
N ALA A 289 -1.16 40.73 13.53
CA ALA A 289 -1.31 42.18 13.38
C ALA A 289 -2.10 42.57 12.12
N ARG A 290 -3.31 42.03 11.90
CA ARG A 290 -4.28 42.68 10.99
C ARG A 290 -5.71 42.17 11.11
N ALA A 291 -6.45 42.64 12.12
CA ALA A 291 -7.92 42.68 12.09
C ALA A 291 -8.44 43.61 13.21
N LYS A 292 -8.67 44.88 12.89
CA LYS A 292 -9.55 45.79 13.64
C LYS A 292 -10.37 46.59 12.63
N ASN A 293 -11.63 46.82 12.99
CA ASN A 293 -12.72 47.53 12.27
C ASN A 293 -13.49 46.58 11.33
N THR A 294 -14.80 46.32 11.46
CA THR A 294 -15.92 47.08 12.05
C THR A 294 -17.03 46.14 12.52
N GLU A 295 -17.70 46.56 13.59
CA GLU A 295 -18.89 45.99 14.22
C GLU A 295 -20.13 46.04 13.29
N GLU A 296 -20.98 45.02 13.31
CA GLU A 296 -22.36 45.13 13.80
C GLU A 296 -23.13 43.79 13.73
N ARG A 297 -23.88 43.53 14.82
CA ARG A 297 -25.05 42.65 14.99
C ARG A 297 -24.86 41.14 15.14
N GLY A 298 -25.16 40.67 16.36
CA GLY A 298 -25.94 39.45 16.57
C GLY A 298 -25.28 38.34 17.39
N SER A 299 -25.15 38.56 18.70
CA SER A 299 -25.15 37.49 19.73
C SER A 299 -26.57 37.44 20.34
N PRO A 300 -27.04 36.38 21.02
CA PRO A 300 -26.31 35.30 21.71
C PRO A 300 -26.85 33.91 21.28
N GLU A 301 -26.47 32.72 21.76
CA GLU A 301 -25.79 32.19 22.94
C GLU A 301 -25.63 30.67 22.62
N GLY A 302 -24.57 30.00 23.09
CA GLY A 302 -24.43 28.56 22.86
C GLY A 302 -23.01 28.04 23.01
N SER A 303 -22.42 28.29 24.17
CA SER A 303 -21.14 27.73 24.61
C SER A 303 -21.29 26.27 25.00
N GLU A 304 -20.61 25.37 24.31
CA GLU A 304 -20.09 24.15 24.95
C GLU A 304 -18.59 24.01 24.66
N ILE A 305 -17.90 23.82 25.76
CA ILE A 305 -16.47 23.94 26.00
C ILE A 305 -15.76 22.71 25.45
N THR A 306 -14.73 22.94 24.63
CA THR A 306 -13.65 22.00 24.41
C THR A 306 -12.65 22.12 25.57
N THR A 307 -12.52 21.07 26.38
CA THR A 307 -11.38 20.89 27.28
C THR A 307 -10.65 19.62 26.92
N GLY A 308 -9.68 19.75 26.03
CA GLY A 308 -8.51 18.88 26.04
C GLY A 308 -7.60 19.33 27.18
N ALA A 309 -7.52 18.51 28.23
CA ALA A 309 -6.46 18.57 29.22
C ALA A 309 -5.64 17.29 29.10
N LYS A 310 -4.40 17.47 28.62
CA LYS A 310 -3.26 16.55 28.72
C LYS A 310 -2.84 16.42 30.19
N GLU A 311 -2.01 15.40 30.44
CA GLU A 311 -1.40 14.96 31.72
C GLU A 311 -2.29 13.94 32.44
N TYR A 312 -1.89 12.67 32.65
CA TYR A 312 -0.59 12.11 32.99
C TYR A 312 -0.42 10.73 32.32
N CYS A 313 0.66 10.51 31.57
CA CYS A 313 1.21 9.17 31.40
C CYS A 313 2.20 8.95 32.55
N GLU A 314 1.78 8.18 33.55
CA GLU A 314 2.70 7.59 34.51
C GLU A 314 3.61 6.61 33.75
N GLU A 315 4.89 6.98 33.63
CA GLU A 315 5.97 6.03 33.37
C GLU A 315 6.02 5.03 34.53
N VAL A 316 5.28 3.94 34.40
CA VAL A 316 5.57 2.72 35.15
C VAL A 316 6.86 2.16 34.53
N LYS A 317 8.00 2.58 35.08
CA LYS A 317 9.27 1.87 34.95
C LYS A 317 9.10 0.48 35.55
N SER A 318 8.73 -0.47 34.69
CA SER A 318 8.86 -1.89 34.98
C SER A 318 10.36 -2.21 35.14
N PRO A 319 10.77 -3.00 36.15
CA PRO A 319 12.17 -3.32 36.35
C PRO A 319 12.67 -4.26 35.25
N CYS A 320 13.77 -3.88 34.61
CA CYS A 320 14.62 -4.72 33.75
C CYS A 320 13.92 -5.42 32.56
N GLN A 321 13.61 -4.67 31.51
CA GLN A 321 13.79 -5.21 30.17
C GLN A 321 15.24 -4.95 29.76
N GLN A 322 16.13 -5.94 29.92
CA GLN A 322 17.40 -5.93 29.19
C GLN A 322 17.04 -5.77 27.71
N ASN A 323 17.70 -4.86 27.00
CA ASN A 323 17.44 -4.74 25.57
C ASN A 323 17.77 -6.08 24.89
N LEU A 324 17.08 -6.43 23.81
CA LEU A 324 17.35 -7.67 23.08
C LEU A 324 18.84 -7.77 22.69
N SER A 325 19.47 -6.64 22.36
CA SER A 325 20.91 -6.55 22.13
C SER A 325 21.72 -7.03 23.34
N ASP A 326 21.35 -6.61 24.55
CA ASP A 326 22.05 -6.98 25.78
C ASP A 326 21.86 -8.48 26.08
N GLN A 327 20.67 -9.03 25.84
CA GLN A 327 20.39 -10.47 25.99
C GLN A 327 21.16 -11.32 24.98
N VAL A 328 21.32 -10.86 23.75
CA VAL A 328 22.17 -11.54 22.75
C VAL A 328 23.63 -11.53 23.22
N THR A 329 24.14 -10.40 23.70
CA THR A 329 25.49 -10.30 24.26
C THR A 329 25.69 -11.21 25.47
N GLU A 330 24.70 -11.34 26.35
CA GLU A 330 24.75 -12.26 27.50
C GLU A 330 24.81 -13.73 27.07
N VAL A 331 23.98 -14.15 26.12
CA VAL A 331 24.01 -15.51 25.56
C VAL A 331 25.35 -15.80 24.88
N ASP A 332 25.92 -14.83 24.15
CA ASP A 332 27.22 -14.95 23.49
C ASP A 332 28.38 -15.12 24.50
N ALA A 333 28.35 -14.36 25.60
CA ALA A 333 29.30 -14.53 26.70
C ALA A 333 29.18 -15.90 27.37
N LEU A 334 27.97 -16.40 27.60
CA LEU A 334 27.73 -17.74 28.14
C LEU A 334 28.17 -18.84 27.18
N LEU A 335 27.92 -18.69 25.89
CA LEU A 335 28.38 -19.63 24.86
C LEU A 335 29.92 -19.68 24.82
N SER A 336 30.57 -18.53 24.88
CA SER A 336 32.04 -18.44 24.96
C SER A 336 32.58 -19.16 26.19
N ARG A 337 31.94 -18.97 27.36
CA ARG A 337 32.30 -19.69 28.60
C ARG A 337 32.10 -21.19 28.46
N PHE A 338 30.97 -21.63 27.89
CA PHE A 338 30.70 -23.05 27.64
C PHE A 338 31.75 -23.68 26.73
N LEU A 339 32.15 -22.99 25.65
CA LEU A 339 33.20 -23.45 24.74
C LEU A 339 34.56 -23.59 25.44
N LYS A 340 34.93 -22.63 26.29
CA LYS A 340 36.15 -22.72 27.10
C LYS A 340 36.15 -23.98 27.98
N VAL A 341 35.04 -24.27 28.65
CA VAL A 341 34.87 -25.51 29.45
C VAL A 341 35.00 -26.77 28.58
N CYS A 342 34.38 -26.80 27.39
CA CYS A 342 34.55 -27.91 26.45
C CYS A 342 36.00 -28.10 26.00
N CYS A 343 36.74 -27.01 25.79
CA CYS A 343 38.16 -27.07 25.43
C CYS A 343 39.03 -27.63 26.56
N VAL A 344 38.75 -27.29 27.84
CA VAL A 344 39.43 -27.92 29.00
C VAL A 344 39.21 -29.42 28.94
N LEU A 345 37.95 -29.85 28.87
CA LEU A 345 37.61 -31.28 28.83
C LEU A 345 38.23 -32.02 27.66
N LYS A 346 38.29 -31.38 26.49
CA LYS A 346 38.96 -31.96 25.34
C LYS A 346 40.47 -32.10 25.61
N SER A 347 41.11 -31.07 26.16
CA SER A 347 42.53 -31.14 26.52
C SER A 347 42.80 -32.26 27.54
N ASP A 348 41.94 -32.40 28.55
CA ASP A 348 42.05 -33.48 29.54
C ASP A 348 41.84 -34.85 28.90
N ALA A 349 40.86 -35.00 28.00
CA ALA A 349 40.63 -36.23 27.26
C ALA A 349 41.79 -36.59 26.33
N ASP A 350 42.35 -35.60 25.61
CA ASP A 350 43.51 -35.76 24.73
C ASP A 350 44.76 -36.14 25.56
N ASN A 351 44.96 -35.56 26.75
CA ASN A 351 46.03 -35.93 27.68
C ASN A 351 45.86 -37.38 28.17
N ILE A 352 44.66 -37.78 28.61
CA ILE A 352 44.38 -39.16 29.04
C ILE A 352 44.60 -40.14 27.89
N LEU A 353 44.18 -39.78 26.67
CA LEU A 353 44.40 -40.61 25.48
C LEU A 353 45.90 -40.78 25.21
N SER A 354 46.68 -39.70 25.27
CA SER A 354 48.14 -39.73 25.10
C SER A 354 48.79 -40.63 26.15
N ASP A 355 48.41 -40.51 27.43
CA ASP A 355 48.93 -41.37 28.51
C ASP A 355 48.60 -42.86 28.26
N LEU A 356 47.40 -43.15 27.75
CA LEU A 356 46.99 -44.51 27.38
C LEU A 356 47.74 -45.03 26.15
N GLU A 357 48.01 -44.18 25.16
CA GLU A 357 48.82 -44.51 23.99
C GLU A 357 50.26 -44.85 24.41
N ASP A 358 50.87 -44.02 25.26
CA ASP A 358 52.21 -44.25 25.82
C ASP A 358 52.28 -45.55 26.62
N GLU A 359 51.28 -45.84 27.47
CA GLU A 359 51.22 -47.08 28.24
C GLU A 359 50.99 -48.30 27.34
N ASN A 360 50.20 -48.16 26.26
CA ASN A 360 50.00 -49.22 25.28
C ASN A 360 51.27 -49.51 24.46
N GLU A 361 52.03 -48.47 24.07
CA GLU A 361 53.36 -48.64 23.45
C GLU A 361 54.34 -49.33 24.40
N ARG A 362 54.32 -48.98 25.70
CA ARG A 362 55.12 -49.62 26.74
C ARG A 362 54.78 -51.10 26.88
N LEU A 363 53.49 -51.44 26.94
CA LEU A 363 53.01 -52.83 27.02
C LEU A 363 53.35 -53.63 25.74
N CYS A 364 53.18 -53.03 24.57
CA CYS A 364 53.54 -53.64 23.29
C CYS A 364 55.04 -53.96 23.24
N SER A 365 55.89 -53.01 23.67
CA SER A 365 57.35 -53.22 23.79
C SER A 365 57.69 -54.35 24.76
N GLN A 366 56.98 -54.44 25.90
CA GLN A 366 57.16 -55.53 26.87
C GLN A 366 56.76 -56.90 26.32
N ILE A 367 55.64 -56.99 25.60
CA ILE A 367 55.19 -58.21 24.92
C ILE A 367 56.20 -58.62 23.85
N GLN A 368 56.70 -57.66 23.06
CA GLN A 368 57.67 -57.93 22.00
C GLN A 368 58.99 -58.46 22.56
N LEU A 369 59.45 -57.93 23.70
CA LEU A 369 60.62 -58.44 24.41
C LEU A 369 60.39 -59.87 24.93
N GLN A 370 59.22 -60.14 25.52
CA GLN A 370 58.86 -61.50 25.95
C GLN A 370 58.80 -62.48 24.76
N GLN A 371 58.26 -62.06 23.62
CA GLN A 371 58.21 -62.88 22.41
C GLN A 371 59.61 -63.19 21.88
N GLN A 372 60.52 -62.21 21.84
CA GLN A 372 61.92 -62.46 21.47
C GLN A 372 62.59 -63.47 22.41
N MET A 373 62.30 -63.40 23.70
CA MET A 373 62.83 -64.33 24.69
C MET A 373 62.32 -65.76 24.46
N ILE A 374 61.03 -65.90 24.16
CA ILE A 374 60.39 -67.17 23.81
C ILE A 374 60.99 -67.74 22.52
N ASP A 375 61.14 -66.93 21.48
CA ASP A 375 61.74 -67.36 20.20
C ASP A 375 63.20 -67.81 20.38
N HIS A 376 63.96 -67.12 21.23
CA HIS A 376 65.32 -67.53 21.61
C HIS A 376 65.34 -68.89 22.31
N GLN A 377 64.45 -69.10 23.28
CA GLN A 377 64.29 -70.39 23.97
C GLN A 377 63.87 -71.51 23.01
N TYR A 378 62.98 -71.22 22.04
CA TYR A 378 62.60 -72.18 21.01
C TYR A 378 63.79 -72.53 20.09
N ALA A 379 64.60 -71.55 19.70
CA ALA A 379 65.81 -71.79 18.90
C ALA A 379 66.86 -72.63 19.66
N GLU A 380 67.05 -72.36 20.96
CA GLU A 380 67.91 -73.17 21.82
C GLU A 380 67.39 -74.62 21.94
N PHE A 381 66.08 -74.77 22.15
CA PHE A 381 65.44 -76.09 22.22
C PHE A 381 65.58 -76.87 20.90
N GLU A 382 65.42 -76.22 19.76
CA GLU A 382 65.57 -76.86 18.44
C GLU A 382 67.03 -77.27 18.18
N SER A 383 68.00 -76.46 18.60
CA SER A 383 69.42 -76.79 18.57
C SER A 383 69.75 -78.01 19.43
N LEU A 384 69.21 -78.07 20.66
CA LEU A 384 69.34 -79.21 21.56
C LEU A 384 68.70 -80.49 20.98
N SER A 385 67.51 -80.38 20.41
CA SER A 385 66.81 -81.51 19.78
C SER A 385 67.59 -82.07 18.58
N ASN A 386 68.19 -81.21 17.77
CA ASN A 386 69.06 -81.61 16.67
C ASN A 386 70.33 -82.33 17.15
N LEU A 387 70.93 -81.85 18.25
CA LEU A 387 72.07 -82.50 18.88
C LEU A 387 71.70 -83.90 19.41
N GLU A 388 70.55 -84.03 20.07
CA GLU A 388 70.03 -85.31 20.57
C GLU A 388 69.77 -86.30 19.41
N CYS A 389 69.21 -85.82 18.30
CA CYS A 389 68.97 -86.63 17.10
C CYS A 389 70.28 -87.17 16.50
N ASN A 390 71.33 -86.34 16.45
CA ASN A 390 72.65 -86.76 15.98
C ASN A 390 73.29 -87.79 16.92
N ALA A 391 73.25 -87.56 18.23
CA ALA A 391 73.74 -88.53 19.22
C ALA A 391 73.01 -89.88 19.12
N ARG A 392 71.68 -89.88 18.90
CA ARG A 392 70.90 -91.11 18.67
C ARG A 392 71.30 -91.84 17.38
N LYS A 393 71.65 -91.10 16.31
CA LYS A 393 72.13 -91.72 15.04
C LYS A 393 73.47 -92.39 15.23
N GLU A 394 74.41 -91.75 15.94
CA GLU A 394 75.73 -92.35 16.24
C GLU A 394 75.60 -93.59 17.13
N LEU A 395 74.78 -93.54 18.17
CA LEU A 395 74.48 -94.71 19.01
C LEU A 395 73.91 -95.88 18.22
N LYS A 396 73.01 -95.63 17.25
CA LYS A 396 72.46 -96.69 16.39
C LYS A 396 73.53 -97.31 15.49
N LEU A 397 74.48 -96.53 15.01
CA LEU A 397 75.58 -97.02 14.18
C LEU A 397 76.51 -97.93 14.98
N ILE A 398 76.94 -97.48 16.16
CA ILE A 398 77.79 -98.24 17.09
C ILE A 398 77.09 -99.55 17.51
N THR A 399 75.79 -99.50 17.77
CA THR A 399 74.99 -100.70 18.13
C THR A 399 75.01 -101.73 17.00
N LYS A 400 74.83 -101.30 15.75
CA LYS A 400 74.88 -102.20 14.58
C LYS A 400 76.27 -102.83 14.39
N ASP A 401 77.33 -102.05 14.59
CA ASP A 401 78.70 -102.57 14.49
C ASP A 401 78.99 -103.61 15.58
N LEU A 402 78.48 -103.40 16.80
CA LEU A 402 78.55 -104.37 17.90
C LEU A 402 77.74 -105.64 17.59
N GLU A 403 76.53 -105.52 17.04
CA GLU A 403 75.71 -106.66 16.63
C GLU A 403 76.40 -107.50 15.53
N PHE A 404 77.01 -106.84 14.55
CA PHE A 404 77.74 -107.51 13.48
C PHE A 404 78.99 -108.25 14.00
N ALA A 405 79.74 -107.61 14.91
CA ALA A 405 80.89 -108.24 15.55
C ALA A 405 80.47 -109.47 16.37
N ASN A 406 79.40 -109.37 17.17
CA ASN A 406 78.86 -110.49 17.96
C ASN A 406 78.36 -111.64 17.07
N ALA A 407 77.66 -111.34 15.97
CA ALA A 407 77.19 -112.36 15.03
C ALA A 407 78.35 -113.12 14.37
N THR A 408 79.44 -112.41 14.03
CA THR A 408 80.64 -113.01 13.46
C THR A 408 81.35 -113.91 14.46
N LEU A 409 81.44 -113.47 15.72
CA LEU A 409 82.09 -114.19 16.81
C LEU A 409 81.34 -115.49 17.17
N ASN A 410 80.01 -115.43 17.25
CA ASN A 410 79.17 -116.62 17.48
C ASN A 410 79.31 -117.65 16.36
N LYS A 411 79.37 -117.21 15.10
CA LYS A 411 79.50 -118.12 13.95
C LYS A 411 80.81 -118.90 13.97
N VAL A 412 81.91 -118.27 14.38
CA VAL A 412 83.22 -118.93 14.52
C VAL A 412 83.22 -119.95 15.66
N CYS A 413 82.57 -119.65 16.79
CA CYS A 413 82.43 -120.61 17.89
C CYS A 413 81.55 -121.82 17.52
N ASP A 414 80.47 -121.60 16.77
CA ASP A 414 79.59 -122.68 16.30
C ASP A 414 80.29 -123.59 15.29
N ASP A 415 81.09 -123.04 14.37
CA ASP A 415 81.82 -123.83 13.37
C ASP A 415 82.92 -124.70 14.01
N ASP A 416 83.63 -124.20 15.04
CA ASP A 416 84.66 -124.97 15.77
C ASP A 416 84.04 -126.12 16.58
N THR A 417 82.93 -125.87 17.29
CA THR A 417 82.23 -126.92 18.05
C THR A 417 81.67 -128.01 17.14
N LYS A 418 81.14 -127.65 15.97
CA LYS A 418 80.60 -128.60 14.99
C LYS A 418 81.68 -129.48 14.37
N MET A 419 82.88 -128.95 14.14
CA MET A 419 84.04 -129.72 13.68
C MET A 419 84.52 -130.72 14.74
N ARG A 420 84.56 -130.30 16.02
CA ARG A 420 84.95 -131.19 17.12
C ARG A 420 83.97 -132.34 17.33
N VAL A 421 82.66 -132.11 17.19
CA VAL A 421 81.64 -133.15 17.29
C VAL A 421 81.76 -134.17 16.16
N LYS A 422 81.93 -133.73 14.91
CA LYS A 422 82.11 -134.65 13.76
C LYS A 422 83.30 -135.59 13.92
N ASN A 423 84.41 -135.12 14.47
CA ASN A 423 85.60 -135.96 14.68
C ASN A 423 85.37 -137.04 15.76
N VAL A 424 84.56 -136.74 16.78
CA VAL A 424 84.19 -137.71 17.82
C VAL A 424 83.23 -138.77 17.28
N ASP A 425 82.25 -138.37 16.47
CA ASP A 425 81.31 -139.31 15.83
C ASP A 425 81.98 -140.27 14.85
N GLU A 426 83.00 -139.81 14.12
CA GLU A 426 83.78 -140.66 13.21
C GLU A 426 84.57 -141.73 13.96
N ALA A 427 85.23 -141.35 15.07
CA ALA A 427 85.97 -142.28 15.92
C ALA A 427 85.06 -143.34 16.58
N LEU A 428 83.86 -142.96 16.99
CA LEU A 428 82.86 -143.89 17.54
C LEU A 428 82.37 -144.90 16.49
N ARG A 429 82.25 -144.48 15.22
CA ARG A 429 81.83 -145.36 14.12
C ARG A 429 82.88 -146.43 13.84
N GLU A 430 84.16 -146.07 13.90
CA GLU A 430 85.29 -146.98 13.69
C GLU A 430 85.41 -148.03 14.81
N ILE A 431 85.17 -147.63 16.06
CA ILE A 431 85.14 -148.53 17.22
C ILE A 431 83.99 -149.54 17.11
N ASN A 432 82.78 -149.09 16.76
CA ASN A 432 81.62 -149.97 16.59
C ASN A 432 81.81 -150.98 15.45
N LEU A 433 82.47 -150.60 14.36
CA LEU A 433 82.75 -151.49 13.24
C LEU A 433 83.74 -152.61 13.64
N ASN A 434 84.73 -152.29 14.46
CA ASN A 434 85.68 -153.27 15.00
C ASN A 434 85.02 -154.21 16.01
N LEU A 435 84.09 -153.71 16.83
CA LEU A 435 83.30 -154.53 17.75
C LEU A 435 82.43 -155.56 17.00
N GLY A 436 81.73 -155.12 15.95
CA GLY A 436 80.88 -156.00 15.13
C GLY A 436 81.66 -157.10 14.39
N ARG A 437 82.89 -156.84 13.94
CA ARG A 437 83.77 -157.88 13.36
C ARG A 437 84.25 -158.88 14.40
N MET A 438 84.39 -158.46 15.65
CA MET A 438 84.74 -159.35 16.75
C MET A 438 83.57 -160.28 17.10
N ASP A 439 82.35 -159.76 17.11
CA ASP A 439 81.13 -160.53 17.37
C ASP A 439 80.84 -161.60 16.30
N THR A 440 81.08 -161.29 15.01
CA THR A 440 80.94 -162.29 13.93
C THR A 440 81.97 -163.41 14.04
N MET A 441 83.20 -163.09 14.45
CA MET A 441 84.22 -164.11 14.72
C MET A 441 83.84 -165.02 15.92
N HIS A 442 83.19 -164.46 16.94
CA HIS A 442 82.66 -165.21 18.07
C HIS A 442 81.42 -166.05 17.71
N ALA A 443 80.61 -165.62 16.75
CA ALA A 443 79.48 -166.39 16.21
C ALA A 443 79.96 -167.61 15.41
N GLU A 444 80.93 -167.45 14.50
CA GLU A 444 81.52 -168.57 13.75
C GLU A 444 82.18 -169.62 14.65
N LYS A 445 82.85 -169.18 15.74
CA LYS A 445 83.40 -170.10 16.75
C LYS A 445 82.32 -170.92 17.44
N ARG A 446 81.16 -170.31 17.77
CA ARG A 446 80.04 -171.00 18.41
C ARG A 446 79.37 -172.01 17.46
N GLU A 447 79.29 -171.70 16.18
CA GLU A 447 78.69 -172.57 15.16
C GLU A 447 79.58 -173.78 14.80
N ARG A 448 80.91 -173.60 14.76
CA ARG A 448 81.87 -174.73 14.61
C ARG A 448 81.81 -175.71 15.79
N ILE A 449 81.51 -175.23 17.00
CA ILE A 449 81.31 -176.08 18.19
C ILE A 449 79.97 -176.83 18.12
N ALA A 450 78.93 -176.21 17.54
CA ALA A 450 77.61 -176.82 17.39
C ALA A 450 77.58 -177.93 16.33
N GLN A 451 78.27 -177.76 15.18
CA GLN A 451 78.25 -178.76 14.10
C GLN A 451 79.10 -180.02 14.39
N ALA A 452 80.13 -179.92 15.23
CA ALA A 452 80.88 -181.10 15.69
C ALA A 452 80.07 -182.03 16.61
N ARG A 453 78.96 -181.55 17.19
CA ARG A 453 78.08 -182.35 18.08
C ARG A 453 77.05 -183.22 17.35
N HIS A 454 76.79 -182.98 16.06
CA HIS A 454 75.74 -183.70 15.32
C HIS A 454 76.21 -184.92 14.52
N LYS A 455 77.51 -185.23 14.53
CA LYS A 455 78.09 -186.43 13.90
C LYS A 455 79.11 -187.06 14.85
N LEU A 456 78.66 -187.90 15.76
CA LEU A 456 79.23 -189.23 16.04
C LEU A 456 78.58 -189.81 17.30
N PRO A 457 78.39 -191.14 17.33
CA PRO A 457 77.73 -191.82 18.42
C PRO A 457 78.66 -191.99 19.63
N ASN A 458 77.98 -192.15 20.75
CA ASN A 458 78.39 -192.85 21.95
C ASN A 458 79.35 -192.19 22.93
N ALA A 459 78.92 -192.40 24.17
CA ALA A 459 79.76 -192.66 25.33
C ALA A 459 80.63 -191.47 25.72
N GLN A 460 80.12 -190.68 26.65
CA GLN A 460 80.28 -190.96 28.07
C GLN A 460 81.40 -190.10 28.61
N SER A 461 80.98 -189.35 29.60
CA SER A 461 81.67 -189.22 30.87
C SER A 461 82.86 -188.28 30.94
N ARG A 462 82.86 -187.71 32.14
CA ARG A 462 83.95 -187.08 32.87
C ARG A 462 84.17 -185.62 32.49
N MET A 463 83.81 -184.72 33.41
CA MET A 463 84.66 -184.34 34.56
C MET A 463 85.94 -183.69 34.01
N HIS A 464 86.42 -182.54 34.47
CA HIS A 464 86.37 -181.95 35.80
C HIS A 464 87.22 -180.67 35.73
N TRP A 465 87.16 -179.85 36.79
CA TRP A 465 88.21 -178.95 37.33
C TRP A 465 89.14 -178.22 36.35
N GLY A 466 89.23 -176.90 36.36
CA GLY A 466 89.51 -176.09 37.54
C GLY A 466 90.84 -175.36 37.33
N ASN A 467 91.06 -174.31 38.12
CA ASN A 467 92.35 -173.62 38.33
C ASN A 467 92.88 -172.92 37.06
N SER A 468 93.73 -171.91 37.09
CA SER A 468 94.66 -171.39 38.10
C SER A 468 95.15 -170.04 37.53
N THR A 469 95.37 -169.01 38.35
CA THR A 469 96.70 -168.42 38.63
C THR A 469 97.51 -168.07 37.36
N GLU A 470 97.94 -166.85 37.09
CA GLU A 470 98.95 -166.01 37.77
C GLU A 470 98.92 -164.66 37.00
N SER A 471 98.98 -163.47 37.60
CA SER A 471 100.20 -162.78 38.06
C SER A 471 101.33 -162.71 37.01
N PRO A 472 102.25 -161.71 37.02
CA PRO A 472 102.36 -160.57 37.93
C PRO A 472 102.83 -159.24 37.27
N LYS A 473 102.93 -158.19 38.10
CA LYS A 473 104.02 -157.18 38.15
C LYS A 473 104.19 -156.28 36.89
N ARG A 474 104.27 -154.95 37.02
CA ARG A 474 105.12 -154.18 37.94
C ARG A 474 104.92 -152.70 37.57
N LYS A 475 104.93 -151.83 38.59
CA LYS A 475 105.71 -150.57 38.68
C LYS A 475 105.43 -149.50 37.61
N HIS A 476 105.38 -148.21 37.89
CA HIS A 476 106.07 -147.40 38.89
C HIS A 476 105.41 -146.01 38.77
N ASN A 477 105.15 -145.33 39.88
CA ASN A 477 105.85 -144.08 40.24
C ASN A 477 105.46 -142.83 39.41
N ILE A 478 105.40 -141.62 39.94
CA ILE A 478 105.54 -141.05 41.29
C ILE A 478 105.35 -139.54 41.07
N HIS A 479 104.81 -138.86 42.08
CA HIS A 479 104.97 -137.43 42.37
C HIS A 479 104.43 -136.45 41.30
N GLY A 480 103.61 -135.48 41.66
CA GLY A 480 103.65 -134.72 42.90
C GLY A 480 103.84 -133.26 42.52
N SER A 481 103.58 -132.40 43.50
CA SER A 481 104.06 -131.02 43.51
C SER A 481 103.37 -130.11 42.47
N SER A 482 102.94 -128.89 42.78
CA SER A 482 102.99 -128.10 43.98
C SER A 482 102.46 -126.72 43.58
N HIS A 483 101.80 -126.05 44.53
CA HIS A 483 102.03 -124.65 44.86
C HIS A 483 102.48 -123.69 43.74
N SER A 484 101.71 -122.63 43.55
CA SER A 484 102.02 -121.31 44.15
C SER A 484 101.05 -120.27 43.59
N ARG A 485 100.31 -119.59 44.47
CA ARG A 485 100.64 -118.23 44.97
C ARG A 485 100.72 -117.23 43.83
N SER A 486 99.89 -116.21 43.79
CA SER A 486 100.06 -114.92 44.50
C SER A 486 99.34 -113.92 43.59
N SER A 487 98.60 -112.88 43.99
CA SER A 487 98.67 -111.94 45.12
C SER A 487 97.36 -111.12 45.06
N LEU A 488 96.74 -110.72 46.19
CA LEU A 488 96.90 -109.39 46.83
C LEU A 488 96.61 -108.22 45.85
N CYS A 489 95.71 -107.25 46.06
CA CYS A 489 95.31 -106.45 47.24
C CYS A 489 93.88 -105.88 47.01
N ARG A 490 92.99 -105.70 48.00
CA ARG A 490 92.91 -104.64 49.05
C ARG A 490 92.95 -103.20 48.55
N HIS A 491 91.90 -102.44 48.92
CA HIS A 491 91.88 -101.02 49.34
C HIS A 491 92.36 -99.97 48.31
N HIS A 492 91.95 -98.71 48.24
CA HIS A 492 91.11 -97.73 48.96
C HIS A 492 91.52 -96.36 48.35
N TRP A 493 90.73 -95.30 48.53
CA TRP A 493 91.04 -93.88 48.20
C TRP A 493 91.06 -93.52 46.70
N ARG A 494 90.62 -92.35 46.20
CA ARG A 494 90.32 -90.99 46.74
C ARG A 494 89.45 -90.25 45.70
N GLU A 495 88.56 -89.34 46.11
CA GLU A 495 88.64 -87.86 45.94
C GLU A 495 89.05 -87.45 44.51
N VAL A 496 88.28 -86.65 43.77
CA VAL A 496 88.06 -85.18 43.91
C VAL A 496 86.83 -84.85 43.02
N GLU A 497 85.74 -84.25 43.51
CA GLU A 497 85.50 -82.83 43.83
C GLU A 497 85.23 -81.92 42.60
N LEU A 498 84.37 -80.92 42.84
CA LEU A 498 84.01 -79.71 42.08
C LEU A 498 82.76 -79.83 41.19
N HIS A 499 81.62 -79.23 41.55
CA HIS A 499 81.23 -77.80 41.72
C HIS A 499 80.77 -77.14 40.41
N GLU A 500 79.63 -76.43 40.56
CA GLU A 500 79.16 -75.26 39.79
C GLU A 500 78.80 -75.53 38.31
N ILE A 501 77.64 -75.15 37.79
CA ILE A 501 76.76 -73.98 38.01
C ILE A 501 75.29 -74.43 37.96
#